data_AF-A0A662YVT3-F1
#
_entry.id   AF-A0A662YVT3-F1
#
_cell.length_a   1.000
_cell.length_b   1.000
_cell.length_c   1.000
_cell.angle_alpha   90.00
_cell.angle_beta   90.00
_cell.angle_gamma   90.00
#
_symmetry.space_group_name_H-M   'P 1'
#
loop_
_entity.id
_entity.type
_entity.pdbx_description
1 polymer ?
#
loop_
_entity_poly.entity_id
_entity_poly.type
_entity_poly.pdbx_seq_one_letter_code
_entity_poly.pdbx_strand_id
1 'polypeptide(L)'
;MLGSSGQCYNEVYMPRLPYVGEEQIKVYEDYVIGSGNFGTVYRGSYQGTVAAIKKIPIQGSLNDITHEILICTRLSHPHIARVMAVSKTDRAILIANEYIHGASLEKVLHGDDANFRVLNEEEQCYIGLEVALAVEYIHSKNIIHQDIKPANILASVQ
;
A
#
# COMPACT_ATOMS: atom_id res chain seq x y z
N MET A 1 6.63 -33.83 31.36
CA MET A 1 5.26 -33.29 31.31
C MET A 1 5.34 -31.84 30.85
N LEU A 2 4.59 -31.59 29.78
CA LEU A 2 4.19 -30.38 29.06
C LEU A 2 4.39 -28.98 29.70
N GLY A 3 4.67 -28.02 28.80
CA GLY A 3 4.65 -26.57 29.01
C GLY A 3 5.40 -25.79 27.92
N SER A 4 5.28 -26.15 26.63
CA SER A 4 4.51 -25.40 25.60
C SER A 4 5.03 -23.98 25.25
N SER A 5 5.75 -23.93 24.11
CA SER A 5 5.60 -22.95 23.02
C SER A 5 5.66 -21.45 23.33
N GLY A 6 6.87 -20.92 23.47
CA GLY A 6 7.18 -19.54 23.08
C GLY A 6 7.66 -19.53 21.63
N GLN A 7 6.75 -19.31 20.68
CA GLN A 7 7.06 -19.31 19.24
C GLN A 7 7.96 -18.12 18.86
N CYS A 8 8.81 -18.33 17.85
CA CYS A 8 9.74 -17.36 17.28
C CYS A 8 9.02 -16.12 16.70
N TYR A 9 9.01 -15.01 17.44
CA TYR A 9 8.51 -13.70 16.96
C TYR A 9 9.62 -12.72 16.54
N ASN A 10 10.90 -13.11 16.62
CA ASN A 10 12.04 -12.32 16.13
C ASN A 10 12.46 -12.96 14.81
N GLU A 11 12.34 -12.34 13.63
CA GLU A 11 13.36 -11.47 13.07
C GLU A 11 12.82 -10.78 11.79
N VAL A 12 11.86 -9.87 11.93
CA VAL A 12 11.66 -8.84 10.90
C VAL A 12 11.71 -7.48 11.59
N TYR A 13 12.94 -7.01 11.83
CA TYR A 13 13.18 -5.71 12.44
C TYR A 13 12.89 -4.59 11.43
N MET A 14 11.82 -3.83 11.65
CA MET A 14 11.43 -2.67 10.82
C MET A 14 11.51 -1.38 11.65
N PRO A 15 12.64 -0.65 11.63
CA PRO A 15 12.94 0.39 12.61
C PRO A 15 12.12 1.70 12.53
N ARG A 16 11.07 1.80 11.70
CA ARG A 16 10.38 3.08 11.43
C ARG A 16 8.85 3.06 11.43
N LEU A 17 8.20 1.90 11.51
CA LEU A 17 6.74 1.82 11.56
C LEU A 17 6.26 0.87 12.65
N PRO A 18 5.06 1.11 13.21
CA PRO A 18 4.51 0.20 14.20
C PRO A 18 4.16 -1.13 13.53
N TYR A 19 4.93 -2.16 13.86
CA TYR A 19 4.47 -3.53 13.73
C TYR A 19 3.41 -3.76 14.81
N VAL A 20 2.19 -4.08 14.40
CA VAL A 20 1.03 -4.16 15.30
C VAL A 20 0.44 -5.56 15.33
N GLY A 21 -0.26 -5.87 16.42
CA GLY A 21 -1.08 -7.07 16.51
C GLY A 21 -2.19 -7.06 15.46
N GLU A 22 -2.57 -8.26 15.00
CA GLU A 22 -3.57 -8.45 13.95
C GLU A 22 -4.91 -7.78 14.30
N GLU A 23 -5.25 -7.71 15.59
CA GLU A 23 -6.48 -7.09 16.10
C GLU A 23 -6.61 -5.60 15.79
N GLN A 24 -5.50 -4.92 15.49
CA GLN A 24 -5.49 -3.48 15.19
C GLN A 24 -5.77 -3.18 13.72
N ILE A 25 -5.67 -4.17 12.83
CA ILE A 25 -5.94 -4.04 11.40
C ILE A 25 -7.16 -4.89 11.05
N LYS A 26 -8.26 -4.25 10.66
CA LYS A 26 -9.47 -4.93 10.20
C LYS A 26 -9.54 -4.92 8.68
N VAL A 27 -9.57 -6.10 8.08
CA VAL A 27 -9.81 -6.29 6.65
C VAL A 27 -11.31 -6.47 6.43
N TYR A 28 -11.92 -5.70 5.52
CA TYR A 28 -13.30 -5.96 5.09
C TYR A 28 -13.24 -6.84 3.83
N GLU A 29 -13.28 -8.16 4.00
CA GLU A 29 -13.01 -9.15 2.95
C GLU A 29 -13.96 -9.01 1.73
N ASP A 30 -15.18 -8.51 1.93
CA ASP A 30 -16.15 -8.28 0.85
C ASP A 30 -15.88 -7.02 0.01
N TYR A 31 -14.90 -6.19 0.40
CA TYR A 31 -14.62 -4.89 -0.22
C TYR A 31 -13.22 -4.84 -0.83
N VAL A 32 -13.00 -5.65 -1.86
CA VAL A 32 -11.78 -5.60 -2.68
C VAL A 32 -11.75 -4.30 -3.47
N ILE A 33 -10.66 -3.53 -3.33
CA ILE A 33 -10.44 -2.27 -4.05
C ILE A 33 -9.31 -2.36 -5.08
N GLY A 34 -8.53 -3.44 -5.06
CA GLY A 34 -7.54 -3.75 -6.08
C GLY A 34 -6.96 -5.15 -5.90
N SER A 35 -6.44 -5.74 -6.97
CA SER A 35 -5.73 -7.01 -6.94
C SER A 35 -4.55 -6.98 -7.91
N GLY A 36 -3.46 -7.64 -7.56
CA GLY A 36 -2.27 -7.71 -8.41
C GLY A 36 -1.33 -8.83 -7.99
N ASN A 37 -0.16 -8.89 -8.62
CA ASN A 37 0.81 -9.96 -8.41
C ASN A 37 1.27 -10.10 -6.95
N PHE A 38 1.27 -8.99 -6.20
CA PHE A 38 1.76 -8.94 -4.82
C PHE A 38 0.65 -9.11 -3.78
N GLY A 39 -0.56 -9.49 -4.19
CA GLY A 39 -1.69 -9.72 -3.31
C GLY A 39 -2.90 -8.83 -3.59
N THR A 40 -3.83 -8.81 -2.64
CA THR A 40 -5.12 -8.15 -2.78
C THR A 40 -5.21 -6.96 -1.83
N VAL A 41 -5.75 -5.85 -2.31
CA VAL A 41 -6.00 -4.64 -1.54
C VAL A 41 -7.47 -4.56 -1.22
N TYR A 42 -7.77 -4.41 0.07
CA TYR A 42 -9.13 -4.31 0.60
C TYR A 42 -9.35 -2.94 1.21
N ARG A 43 -10.60 -2.48 1.21
CA ARG A 43 -11.01 -1.45 2.15
C ARG A 43 -11.00 -2.07 3.56
N GLY A 44 -10.52 -1.32 4.54
CA GLY A 44 -10.43 -1.79 5.91
C GLY A 44 -10.31 -0.65 6.90
N SER A 45 -9.83 -0.97 8.10
CA SER A 45 -9.48 0.06 9.08
C SER A 45 -8.23 -0.30 9.88
N TYR A 46 -7.49 0.73 10.28
CA TYR A 46 -6.40 0.65 11.25
C TYR A 46 -6.74 1.58 12.41
N GLN A 47 -6.82 1.03 13.64
CA GLN A 47 -7.21 1.78 14.85
C GLN A 47 -8.51 2.61 14.67
N GLY A 48 -9.49 2.06 13.93
CA GLY A 48 -10.76 2.72 13.65
C GLY A 48 -10.74 3.77 12.53
N THR A 49 -9.57 4.09 11.98
CA THR A 49 -9.42 4.98 10.81
C THR A 49 -9.50 4.17 9.52
N VAL A 50 -10.21 4.67 8.51
CA VAL A 50 -10.33 4.01 7.20
C VAL A 50 -8.96 3.85 6.55
N ALA A 51 -8.68 2.66 6.00
CA ALA A 51 -7.39 2.31 5.43
C ALA A 51 -7.54 1.44 4.18
N ALA A 52 -6.53 1.48 3.30
CA ALA A 52 -6.33 0.51 2.24
C ALA A 52 -5.41 -0.61 2.75
N ILE A 53 -5.94 -1.82 2.90
CA ILE A 53 -5.19 -2.95 3.47
C ILE A 53 -4.70 -3.87 2.36
N LYS A 54 -3.39 -3.84 2.08
CA LYS A 54 -2.76 -4.82 1.18
C LYS A 54 -2.48 -6.09 1.97
N LYS A 55 -3.13 -7.18 1.57
CA LYS A 55 -2.96 -8.53 2.12
C LYS A 55 -2.10 -9.34 1.17
N ILE A 56 -0.88 -9.63 1.60
CA ILE A 56 0.12 -10.39 0.85
C ILE A 56 0.15 -11.80 1.43
N PRO A 57 -0.31 -12.83 0.70
CA PRO A 57 -0.22 -14.21 1.16
C PRO A 57 1.25 -14.60 1.38
N ILE A 58 1.54 -15.26 2.50
CA ILE A 58 2.88 -15.81 2.74
C ILE A 58 2.98 -17.11 1.93
N GLN A 59 3.50 -17.00 0.71
CA GLN A 59 3.79 -18.13 -0.18
C GLN A 59 5.31 -18.18 -0.41
N GLY A 60 6.00 -19.14 0.20
CA GLY A 60 7.45 -19.30 0.04
C GLY A 60 8.30 -18.53 1.07
N SER A 61 9.45 -18.00 0.64
CA SER A 61 10.46 -17.35 1.47
C SER A 61 9.97 -16.00 2.03
N LEU A 62 10.02 -15.82 3.35
CA LEU A 62 9.68 -14.55 4.03
C LEU A 62 10.63 -13.39 3.65
N ASN A 63 11.81 -13.69 3.11
CA ASN A 63 12.84 -12.67 2.84
C ASN A 63 12.44 -11.71 1.71
N ASP A 64 11.80 -12.21 0.65
CA ASP A 64 11.43 -11.39 -0.51
C ASP A 64 10.31 -10.41 -0.14
N ILE A 65 9.33 -10.89 0.64
CA ILE A 65 8.22 -10.07 1.13
C ILE A 65 8.73 -9.00 2.10
N THR A 66 9.70 -9.36 2.94
CA THR A 66 10.31 -8.43 3.91
C THR A 66 11.01 -7.25 3.21
N HIS A 67 11.67 -7.48 2.08
CA HIS A 67 12.37 -6.42 1.35
C HIS A 67 11.41 -5.38 0.74
N GLU A 68 10.32 -5.82 0.09
CA GLU A 68 9.30 -4.90 -0.46
C GLU A 68 8.67 -4.05 0.64
N ILE A 69 8.33 -4.67 1.78
CA ILE A 69 7.78 -3.95 2.92
C ILE A 69 8.81 -2.97 3.49
N LEU A 70 10.07 -3.38 3.70
CA LEU A 70 11.12 -2.50 4.21
C LEU A 70 11.33 -1.26 3.32
N ILE A 71 11.18 -1.39 2.01
CA ILE A 71 11.26 -0.26 1.08
C ILE A 71 10.07 0.67 1.25
N CYS A 72 8.85 0.14 1.13
CA CYS A 72 7.61 0.93 1.18
C CYS A 72 7.44 1.66 2.51
N THR A 73 7.87 1.04 3.62
CA THR A 73 7.75 1.60 4.97
C THR A 73 8.73 2.76 5.26
N ARG A 74 9.73 2.99 4.41
CA ARG A 74 10.71 4.08 4.56
C ARG A 74 10.35 5.34 3.77
N LEU A 75 9.33 5.29 2.94
CA LEU A 75 8.90 6.40 2.10
C LEU A 75 7.91 7.29 2.88
N SER A 76 8.14 8.59 2.82
CA SER A 76 7.29 9.60 3.43
C SER A 76 7.40 10.86 2.59
N HIS A 77 6.36 11.11 1.79
CA HIS A 77 6.31 12.18 0.80
C HIS A 77 4.84 12.50 0.53
N PRO A 78 4.46 13.77 0.29
CA PRO A 78 3.06 14.16 0.06
C PRO A 78 2.39 13.43 -1.11
N HIS A 79 3.16 13.02 -2.12
CA HIS A 79 2.66 12.32 -3.32
C HIS A 79 2.95 10.81 -3.31
N ILE A 80 3.14 10.21 -2.13
CA ILE A 80 3.29 8.76 -1.95
C ILE A 80 2.36 8.31 -0.83
N ALA A 81 1.47 7.35 -1.14
CA ALA A 81 0.57 6.79 -0.14
C ALA A 81 1.34 6.20 1.04
N ARG A 82 1.12 6.77 2.23
CA ARG A 82 1.83 6.45 3.45
C ARG A 82 1.41 5.10 4.00
N VAL A 83 2.41 4.28 4.33
CA VAL A 83 2.21 3.10 5.17
C VAL A 83 2.03 3.55 6.62
N MET A 84 0.90 3.18 7.22
CA MET A 84 0.56 3.50 8.60
C MET A 84 0.99 2.41 9.58
N ALA A 85 0.80 1.14 9.21
CA ALA A 85 1.15 -0.01 10.05
C ALA A 85 1.35 -1.28 9.23
N VAL A 86 2.06 -2.25 9.82
CA VAL A 86 2.24 -3.59 9.27
C VAL A 86 1.85 -4.61 10.34
N SER A 87 1.18 -5.68 9.96
CA SER A 87 0.93 -6.83 10.82
C SER A 87 1.22 -8.11 10.05
N LYS A 88 1.74 -9.14 10.73
CA LYS A 88 1.89 -10.48 10.15
C LYS A 88 0.94 -11.41 10.87
N THR A 89 0.19 -12.16 10.08
CA THR A 89 -0.63 -13.27 10.53
C THR A 89 0.07 -14.58 10.16
N ASP A 90 -0.50 -15.72 10.58
CA ASP A 90 0.02 -17.03 10.20
C ASP A 90 0.01 -17.28 8.69
N ARG A 91 -0.82 -16.54 7.94
CA ARG A 91 -1.09 -16.80 6.51
C ARG A 91 -0.73 -15.64 5.60
N ALA A 92 -0.59 -14.43 6.12
CA ALA A 92 -0.42 -13.23 5.32
C ALA A 92 0.34 -12.13 6.05
N ILE A 93 0.88 -11.20 5.28
CA ILE A 93 1.30 -9.88 5.78
C ILE A 93 0.25 -8.85 5.38
N LEU A 94 -0.18 -8.07 6.36
CA LEU A 94 -1.14 -6.98 6.22
C LEU A 94 -0.37 -5.66 6.27
N ILE A 95 -0.54 -4.84 5.25
CA ILE A 95 0.02 -3.50 5.19
C ILE A 95 -1.15 -2.52 5.17
N ALA A 96 -1.28 -1.73 6.23
CA ALA A 96 -2.28 -0.68 6.32
C ALA A 96 -1.71 0.61 5.73
N ASN A 97 -2.20 1.00 4.56
CA ASN A 97 -1.90 2.28 3.93
C ASN A 97 -3.03 3.28 4.19
N GLU A 98 -2.71 4.57 4.13
CA GLU A 98 -3.75 5.58 4.09
C GLU A 98 -4.72 5.32 2.92
N TYR A 99 -6.00 5.59 3.16
CA TYR A 99 -7.02 5.41 2.15
C TYR A 99 -7.17 6.69 1.33
N ILE A 100 -6.82 6.62 0.05
CA ILE A 100 -7.01 7.73 -0.88
C ILE A 100 -8.43 7.66 -1.44
N HIS A 101 -9.23 8.67 -1.13
CA HIS A 101 -10.57 8.83 -1.68
C HIS A 101 -10.48 9.27 -3.14
N GLY A 102 -10.75 8.36 -4.07
CA GLY A 102 -10.62 8.62 -5.50
C GLY A 102 -10.56 7.34 -6.32
N ALA A 103 -9.91 7.43 -7.48
CA ALA A 103 -9.74 6.31 -8.40
C ALA A 103 -8.30 6.23 -8.91
N SER A 104 -7.93 5.09 -9.48
CA SER A 104 -6.66 4.99 -10.21
C SER A 104 -6.71 5.90 -11.45
N LEU A 105 -5.56 6.44 -11.84
CA LEU A 105 -5.42 7.24 -13.05
C LEU A 105 -5.81 6.42 -14.29
N GLU A 106 -5.59 5.09 -14.27
CA GLU A 106 -6.10 4.18 -15.30
C GLU A 106 -7.62 4.28 -15.47
N LYS A 107 -8.40 4.29 -14.37
CA LYS A 107 -9.86 4.47 -14.42
C LYS A 107 -10.25 5.86 -14.87
N VAL A 108 -9.49 6.89 -14.48
CA VAL A 108 -9.75 8.27 -14.92
C VAL A 108 -9.51 8.44 -16.42
N LEU A 109 -8.47 7.80 -16.96
CA LEU A 109 -8.08 7.93 -18.37
C LEU A 109 -8.87 7.00 -19.32
N HIS A 110 -9.29 5.83 -18.84
CA HIS A 110 -9.83 4.76 -19.69
C HIS A 110 -11.16 4.17 -19.19
N GLY A 111 -11.69 4.64 -18.05
CA GLY A 111 -12.95 4.13 -17.53
C GLY A 111 -14.15 4.66 -18.32
N ASP A 112 -15.10 3.77 -18.60
CA ASP A 112 -16.39 4.13 -19.23
C ASP A 112 -17.40 4.75 -18.23
N ASP A 113 -16.95 5.08 -17.02
CA ASP A 113 -17.81 5.67 -15.99
C ASP A 113 -18.05 7.14 -16.31
N ALA A 114 -19.32 7.50 -16.53
CA ALA A 114 -19.78 8.86 -16.84
C ALA A 114 -19.41 9.89 -15.75
N ASN A 115 -18.97 9.43 -14.57
CA ASN A 115 -18.47 10.28 -13.51
C ASN A 115 -17.03 10.79 -13.74
N PHE A 116 -16.25 10.19 -14.65
CA PHE A 116 -14.92 10.67 -15.00
C PHE A 116 -14.97 11.49 -16.29
N ARG A 117 -14.45 12.72 -16.21
CA ARG A 117 -14.26 13.59 -17.37
C ARG A 117 -12.83 13.47 -17.90
N VAL A 118 -12.66 13.83 -19.17
CA VAL A 118 -11.34 14.00 -19.77
C VAL A 118 -10.56 15.06 -18.98
N LEU A 119 -9.33 14.72 -18.62
CA LEU A 119 -8.40 15.64 -17.97
C LEU A 119 -7.99 16.73 -18.95
N ASN A 120 -8.07 17.99 -18.52
CA ASN A 120 -7.54 19.10 -19.32
C ASN A 120 -6.00 19.13 -19.24
N GLU A 121 -5.37 19.95 -20.08
CA GLU A 121 -3.90 20.03 -20.17
C GLU A 121 -3.25 20.41 -18.84
N GLU A 122 -3.85 21.35 -18.09
CA GLU A 122 -3.34 21.80 -16.80
C GLU A 122 -3.33 20.66 -15.77
N GLU A 123 -4.40 19.88 -15.69
CA GLU A 123 -4.49 18.71 -14.80
C GLU A 123 -3.48 17.63 -15.16
N GLN A 124 -3.29 17.37 -16.45
CA GLN A 124 -2.28 16.43 -16.92
C GLN A 124 -0.88 16.88 -16.51
N CYS A 125 -0.58 18.17 -16.64
CA CYS A 125 0.68 18.76 -16.18
C CYS A 125 0.85 18.65 -14.66
N TYR A 126 -0.19 18.91 -13.87
CA TYR A 126 -0.15 18.77 -12.41
C TYR A 126 0.13 17.32 -12.00
N ILE A 127 -0.62 16.36 -12.54
CA ILE A 127 -0.42 14.93 -12.25
C ILE A 127 1.00 14.51 -12.63
N GLY A 128 1.47 14.93 -13.81
CA GLY A 128 2.83 14.63 -14.26
C GLY A 128 3.90 15.19 -13.32
N LEU A 129 3.73 16.42 -12.83
CA LEU A 129 4.62 17.06 -11.88
C LEU A 129 4.64 16.34 -10.53
N GLU A 130 3.47 16.04 -9.95
CA GLU A 130 3.36 15.35 -8.67
C GLU A 130 3.99 13.94 -8.71
N VAL A 131 3.76 13.21 -9.81
CA VAL A 131 4.40 11.91 -10.06
C VAL A 131 5.92 12.07 -10.17
N ALA A 132 6.40 13.08 -10.91
CA ALA A 132 7.84 13.33 -11.05
C ALA A 132 8.51 13.64 -9.70
N LEU A 133 7.87 14.45 -8.85
CA LEU A 133 8.35 14.78 -7.50
C LEU A 133 8.40 13.52 -6.60
N ALA A 134 7.37 12.67 -6.67
CA ALA A 134 7.39 11.38 -5.95
C ALA A 134 8.55 10.48 -6.40
N VAL A 135 8.78 10.39 -7.71
CA VAL A 135 9.86 9.58 -8.29
C VAL A 135 11.23 10.14 -7.94
N GLU A 136 11.43 11.45 -8.02
CA GLU A 136 12.64 12.12 -7.57
C GLU A 136 12.94 11.77 -6.11
N TYR A 137 11.93 11.88 -5.23
CA TYR A 137 12.08 11.51 -3.84
C TYR A 137 12.48 10.04 -3.67
N ILE A 138 11.81 9.11 -4.36
CA ILE A 138 12.14 7.67 -4.30
C ILE A 138 13.59 7.43 -4.74
N HIS A 139 14.03 8.05 -5.83
CA HIS A 139 15.39 7.94 -6.34
C HIS A 139 16.42 8.55 -5.38
N SER A 140 16.10 9.65 -4.69
CA SER A 140 16.95 10.24 -3.65
C SER A 140 17.23 9.28 -2.47
N LYS A 141 16.41 8.23 -2.31
CA LYS A 141 16.57 7.16 -1.32
C LYS A 141 17.25 5.92 -1.87
N ASN A 142 17.76 5.95 -3.11
CA ASN A 142 18.34 4.82 -3.84
C ASN A 142 17.36 3.64 -4.01
N ILE A 143 16.08 3.94 -4.23
CA ILE A 143 15.03 2.95 -4.47
C ILE A 143 14.59 3.08 -5.94
N ILE A 144 14.30 1.95 -6.58
CA ILE A 144 13.66 1.91 -7.91
C ILE A 144 12.25 1.37 -7.71
N HIS A 145 11.21 2.11 -8.12
CA HIS A 145 9.82 1.71 -7.90
C HIS A 145 9.41 0.47 -8.75
N GLN A 146 9.94 0.34 -9.96
CA GLN A 146 9.74 -0.78 -10.91
C GLN A 146 8.33 -0.98 -11.46
N ASP A 147 7.27 -0.46 -10.83
CA ASP A 147 5.89 -0.62 -11.31
C ASP A 147 5.12 0.72 -11.43
N ILE A 148 5.77 1.75 -11.99
CA ILE A 148 5.11 3.04 -12.23
C ILE A 148 4.22 2.91 -13.47
N LYS A 149 2.90 2.97 -13.26
CA LYS A 149 1.87 2.88 -14.31
C LYS A 149 0.58 3.55 -13.83
N PRO A 150 -0.35 3.93 -14.74
CA PRO A 150 -1.61 4.59 -14.36
C PRO A 150 -2.44 3.82 -13.32
N ALA A 151 -2.38 2.49 -13.31
CA ALA A 151 -3.10 1.67 -12.32
C ALA A 151 -2.60 1.86 -10.87
N ASN A 152 -1.35 2.31 -10.69
CA ASN A 152 -0.71 2.52 -9.38
C ASN A 152 -0.63 4.00 -8.97
N ILE A 153 -1.19 4.90 -9.77
CA ILE A 153 -1.31 6.33 -9.46
C ILE A 153 -2.76 6.57 -9.05
N LEU A 154 -2.99 7.09 -7.84
CA LEU A 154 -4.34 7.39 -7.35
C LEU A 154 -4.61 8.89 -7.49
N ALA A 155 -5.67 9.25 -8.19
CA ALA A 155 -6.17 10.62 -8.27
C ALA A 155 -7.24 10.82 -7.20
N SER A 156 -6.99 11.70 -6.24
CA SER A 156 -8.00 12.04 -5.22
C SER A 156 -9.10 12.90 -5.83
N VAL A 157 -10.35 12.64 -5.43
CA VAL A 157 -11.45 13.59 -5.66
C VAL A 157 -11.33 14.73 -4.65
N GLN A 158 -11.17 15.96 -5.12
CA GLN A 158 -11.36 17.19 -4.33
C GLN A 158 -12.79 17.69 -4.49
#